data_AF-D7J6V1-F1
#
_entry.id   AF-D7J6V1-F1
#
_cell.length_a   1.000
_cell.length_b   1.000
_cell.length_c   1.000
_cell.angle_alpha   90.00
_cell.angle_beta   90.00
_cell.angle_gamma   90.00
#
_symmetry.space_group_name_H-M   'P 1'
#
loop_
_entity.id
_entity.type
_entity.pdbx_description
1 polymer ?
#
loop_
_entity_poly.entity_id
_entity_poly.type
_entity_poly.pdbx_seq_one_letter_code
_entity_poly.pdbx_strand_id
1 'polypeptide(L)'
;MKNIHTIITACFTLSLLFVSCIEDEQLVQLGQGTLSLSGLELQAVATEQVATRALSEDFTVQVYKEGAITPDTTFTYQSTQQSGSKVTLNVGNYYLKAYNAAHADGDYTRAVYCYQSEVFTIKEDWITYVNAYVPMVNYAVRLALPATFDIFFTLDSFTITAGGGSVSLSRNGETAYFDIPTSTTAFSYTLTAINNDGERQTHTGTYGYRTNDVEASREIQPGTVYEVTYSYVTQQLEVNN
;
A
#
# COMPACT_ATOMS: atom_id res chain seq x y z
N MET A 1 35.05 42.65 83.01
CA MET A 1 33.93 42.03 83.75
C MET A 1 32.96 41.43 82.74
N LYS A 2 32.74 40.10 82.79
CA LYS A 2 31.49 39.35 82.47
C LYS A 2 30.93 39.46 81.02
N ASN A 3 30.56 38.44 80.23
CA ASN A 3 30.35 36.97 80.30
C ASN A 3 30.29 36.52 78.80
N ILE A 4 30.84 35.41 78.28
CA ILE A 4 30.58 33.97 78.49
C ILE A 4 29.13 33.52 78.16
N HIS A 5 29.02 32.66 77.12
CA HIS A 5 28.01 31.61 76.85
C HIS A 5 26.61 32.06 76.33
N THR A 6 25.90 31.41 75.40
CA THR A 6 25.91 30.02 74.91
C THR A 6 24.91 29.87 73.73
N ILE A 7 25.33 29.16 72.67
CA ILE A 7 24.69 28.04 71.94
C ILE A 7 23.20 28.16 71.49
N ILE A 8 22.90 27.60 70.29
CA ILE A 8 21.72 26.77 69.90
C ILE A 8 20.89 27.33 68.72
N THR A 9 21.12 26.70 67.54
CA THR A 9 20.09 26.21 66.60
C THR A 9 19.42 27.19 65.63
N ALA A 10 19.74 27.05 64.33
CA ALA A 10 18.87 26.40 63.33
C ALA A 10 19.21 26.90 61.93
N CYS A 11 19.21 25.98 60.95
CA CYS A 11 18.68 26.13 59.58
C CYS A 11 18.98 27.46 58.85
N PHE A 12 19.57 27.49 57.67
CA PHE A 12 19.31 26.61 56.54
C PHE A 12 20.24 27.09 55.41
N THR A 13 20.82 26.12 54.71
CA THR A 13 21.21 26.20 53.29
C THR A 13 22.26 27.23 52.87
N LEU A 14 23.51 26.82 53.09
CA LEU A 14 24.62 27.03 52.17
C LEU A 14 24.18 26.59 50.75
N SER A 15 23.88 27.56 49.88
CA SER A 15 23.54 27.36 48.47
C SER A 15 24.79 26.91 47.71
N LEU A 16 25.06 25.61 47.75
CA LEU A 16 25.94 24.92 46.83
C LEU A 16 25.31 25.00 45.43
N LEU A 17 25.80 25.95 44.62
CA LEU A 17 25.60 25.96 43.18
C LEU A 17 26.40 24.81 42.56
N PHE A 18 25.89 23.58 42.69
CA PHE A 18 26.19 22.54 41.72
C PHE A 18 25.19 22.71 40.57
N VAL A 19 25.59 23.52 39.58
CA VAL A 19 25.07 23.34 38.23
C VAL A 19 25.64 22.00 37.77
N SER A 20 24.88 20.92 37.98
CA SER A 20 25.09 19.70 37.23
C SER A 20 24.67 20.02 35.79
N CYS A 21 25.62 20.48 34.99
CA CYS A 21 25.52 20.30 33.55
C CYS A 21 25.65 18.79 33.34
N ILE A 22 24.53 18.08 33.44
CA ILE A 22 24.41 16.81 32.75
C ILE A 22 24.24 17.26 31.30
N GLU A 23 25.35 17.38 30.58
CA GLU A 23 25.28 17.11 29.15
C GLU A 23 24.71 15.70 29.08
N ASP A 24 23.52 15.57 28.50
CA ASP A 24 23.07 14.28 27.99
C ASP A 24 24.26 13.78 27.16
N GLU A 25 24.98 12.79 27.67
CA GLU A 25 25.77 11.90 26.84
C GLU A 25 24.73 11.26 25.90
N GLN A 26 24.44 11.93 24.79
CA GLN A 26 24.17 11.23 23.56
C GLN A 26 25.37 10.31 23.40
N LEU A 27 25.20 9.07 23.85
CA LEU A 27 26.05 7.98 23.43
C LEU A 27 26.06 8.08 21.91
N VAL A 28 27.13 8.65 21.35
CA VAL A 28 27.43 8.53 19.93
C VAL A 28 27.52 7.02 19.75
N GLN A 29 26.46 6.43 19.18
CA GLN A 29 26.40 5.01 18.92
C GLN A 29 27.37 4.74 17.76
N LEU A 30 28.66 4.65 18.12
CA LEU A 30 29.76 4.36 17.21
C LEU A 30 29.39 3.14 16.36
N GLY A 31 29.55 3.28 15.06
CA GLY A 31 29.22 2.27 14.06
C GLY A 31 27.74 2.19 13.69
N GLN A 32 26.94 3.23 13.95
CA GLN A 32 25.52 3.28 13.54
C GLN A 32 25.21 4.46 12.62
N GLY A 33 24.23 4.25 11.74
CA GLY A 33 23.66 5.26 10.87
C GLY A 33 22.14 5.20 10.88
N THR A 34 21.49 6.16 10.22
CA THR A 34 20.03 6.22 10.16
C THR A 34 19.54 5.88 8.76
N LEU A 35 18.65 4.91 8.63
CA LEU A 35 17.79 4.75 7.47
C LEU A 35 16.64 5.77 7.59
N SER A 36 16.43 6.57 6.56
CA SER A 36 15.24 7.42 6.41
C SER A 36 14.49 7.01 5.15
N LEU A 37 13.25 6.59 5.32
CA LEU A 37 12.31 6.44 4.21
C LEU A 37 11.82 7.83 3.84
N SER A 38 12.34 8.41 2.76
CA SER A 38 11.90 9.74 2.28
C SER A 38 10.51 9.70 1.62
N GLY A 39 9.95 8.49 1.49
CA GLY A 39 8.57 8.20 1.16
C GLY A 39 8.45 6.73 0.73
N LEU A 40 7.51 6.00 1.33
CA LEU A 40 6.91 4.83 0.68
C LEU A 40 5.63 5.31 0.02
N GLU A 41 5.70 5.50 -1.29
CA GLU A 41 4.56 5.92 -2.10
C GLU A 41 3.99 4.71 -2.83
N LEU A 42 2.68 4.66 -2.97
CA LEU A 42 2.04 3.67 -3.81
C LEU A 42 2.33 4.02 -5.27
N GLN A 43 2.88 3.07 -6.04
CA GLN A 43 2.96 3.27 -7.47
C GLN A 43 1.54 3.30 -8.01
N ALA A 44 1.13 4.45 -8.56
CA ALA A 44 -0.18 4.59 -9.17
C ALA A 44 -0.36 3.50 -10.22
N VAL A 45 -1.47 2.78 -10.12
CA VAL A 45 -1.99 1.85 -11.13
C VAL A 45 -1.82 2.51 -12.48
N ALA A 46 -1.25 1.79 -13.46
CA ALA A 46 -1.13 2.30 -14.81
C ALA A 46 -2.53 2.37 -15.42
N THR A 47 -3.22 3.48 -15.13
CA THR A 47 -4.15 4.22 -16.00
C THR A 47 -4.57 5.53 -15.34
N GLU A 48 -5.04 6.45 -16.19
CA GLU A 48 -5.14 7.88 -15.91
C GLU A 48 -5.61 8.18 -14.49
N GLN A 49 -4.83 9.04 -13.81
CA GLN A 49 -5.11 9.52 -12.48
C GLN A 49 -6.51 10.12 -12.41
N VAL A 50 -7.49 9.34 -11.95
CA VAL A 50 -8.58 9.92 -11.17
C VAL A 50 -7.96 10.23 -9.80
N ALA A 51 -7.48 11.46 -9.68
CA ALA A 51 -6.98 12.05 -8.46
C ALA A 51 -8.09 12.14 -7.41
N THR A 52 -8.40 11.05 -6.72
CA THR A 52 -9.17 11.13 -5.47
C THR A 52 -8.75 10.02 -4.51
N ARG A 53 -8.11 10.47 -3.43
CA ARG A 53 -7.62 9.74 -2.24
C ARG A 53 -6.25 9.10 -2.43
N ALA A 54 -5.26 9.64 -1.71
CA ALA A 54 -4.10 8.87 -1.31
C ALA A 54 -4.63 7.56 -0.68
N LEU A 55 -4.33 6.42 -1.30
CA LEU A 55 -4.56 5.13 -0.69
C LEU A 55 -3.75 5.12 0.62
N SER A 56 -4.43 5.28 1.75
CA SER A 56 -3.83 5.22 3.07
C SER A 56 -3.64 3.76 3.44
N GLU A 57 -2.60 3.14 2.89
CA GLU A 57 -2.20 1.80 3.27
C GLU A 57 -1.05 1.90 4.28
N ASP A 58 -1.12 1.06 5.31
CA ASP A 58 -0.03 0.84 6.25
C ASP A 58 0.85 -0.30 5.70
N PHE A 59 2.16 -0.06 5.65
CA PHE A 59 3.12 -1.05 5.17
C PHE A 59 3.87 -1.67 6.33
N THR A 60 4.00 -3.00 6.30
CA THR A 60 5.05 -3.67 7.06
C THR A 60 6.35 -3.54 6.27
N VAL A 61 7.38 -3.00 6.92
CA VAL A 61 8.73 -2.85 6.36
C VAL A 61 9.68 -3.76 7.11
N GLN A 62 10.36 -4.63 6.37
CA GLN A 62 11.38 -5.54 6.88
C GLN A 62 12.71 -5.16 6.27
N VAL A 63 13.72 -4.91 7.10
CA VAL A 63 15.07 -4.54 6.65
C VAL A 63 16.02 -5.70 6.91
N TYR A 64 16.75 -6.11 5.87
CA TYR A 64 17.64 -7.25 5.88
C TYR A 64 19.06 -6.79 5.63
N LYS A 65 20.03 -7.34 6.37
CA LYS A 65 21.43 -7.26 5.95
C LYS A 65 21.60 -7.98 4.62
N GLU A 66 22.50 -7.49 3.77
CA GLU A 66 22.83 -8.13 2.51
C GLU A 66 23.20 -9.61 2.72
N GLY A 67 22.52 -10.51 2.01
CA GLY A 67 22.70 -11.96 2.13
C GLY A 67 21.98 -12.63 3.31
N ALA A 68 21.31 -11.89 4.19
CA ALA A 68 20.54 -12.46 5.30
C ALA A 68 19.17 -12.96 4.85
N ILE A 69 18.68 -14.06 5.46
CA ILE A 69 17.34 -14.61 5.21
C ILE A 69 16.30 -14.20 6.27
N THR A 70 16.75 -13.62 7.39
CA THR A 70 15.91 -13.07 8.45
C THR A 70 16.11 -11.56 8.55
N PRO A 71 15.05 -10.79 8.84
CA PRO A 71 15.19 -9.34 8.96
C PRO A 71 16.03 -8.96 10.17
N ASP A 72 16.86 -7.94 10.02
CA ASP A 72 17.59 -7.26 11.11
C ASP A 72 16.60 -6.44 11.96
N THR A 73 15.58 -5.86 11.32
CA THR A 73 14.50 -5.14 11.99
C THR A 73 13.20 -5.16 11.16
N THR A 74 12.07 -4.94 11.83
CA THR A 74 10.73 -4.85 11.23
C THR A 74 9.92 -3.76 11.90
N PHE A 75 9.23 -2.94 11.12
CA PHE A 75 8.40 -1.85 11.63
C PHE A 75 7.22 -1.58 10.70
N THR A 76 6.21 -0.86 11.21
CA THR A 76 5.08 -0.38 10.41
C THR A 76 5.36 1.04 9.93
N TYR A 77 5.21 1.26 8.63
CA TYR A 77 5.22 2.59 8.02
C TYR A 77 3.80 3.03 7.71
N GLN A 78 3.39 4.17 8.28
CA GLN A 78 2.07 4.75 8.05
C GLN A 78 2.21 5.93 7.09
N SER A 79 1.83 5.72 5.83
CA SER A 79 1.98 6.70 4.74
C SER A 79 1.33 8.06 5.06
N THR A 80 0.20 8.07 5.74
CA THR A 80 -0.55 9.29 6.09
C THR A 80 0.06 10.10 7.23
N GLN A 81 0.79 9.45 8.14
CA GLN A 81 1.40 10.09 9.31
C GLN A 81 2.92 10.27 9.16
N GLN A 82 3.51 9.69 8.10
CA GLN A 82 4.95 9.52 7.93
C GLN A 82 5.64 8.92 9.18
N SER A 83 4.87 8.17 9.99
CA SER A 83 5.33 7.48 11.18
C SER A 83 6.05 6.20 10.77
N GLY A 84 7.13 5.85 11.48
CA GLY A 84 8.02 4.75 11.09
C GLY A 84 8.97 5.09 9.93
N SER A 85 9.20 6.38 9.64
CA SER A 85 10.06 6.82 8.54
C SER A 85 11.55 6.75 8.84
N LYS A 86 11.98 6.55 10.09
CA LYS A 86 13.41 6.53 10.47
C LYS A 86 13.74 5.37 11.40
N VAL A 87 14.85 4.70 11.11
CA VAL A 87 15.36 3.58 11.90
C VAL A 87 16.87 3.65 12.01
N THR A 88 17.41 3.50 13.22
CA THR A 88 18.85 3.38 13.45
C THR A 88 19.30 1.96 13.16
N LEU A 89 20.36 1.82 12.36
CA LEU A 89 20.93 0.54 11.95
C LEU A 89 22.44 0.58 12.14
N ASN A 90 23.06 -0.59 12.34
CA ASN A 90 24.51 -0.70 12.30
C ASN A 90 25.02 -0.40 10.87
N VAL A 91 26.27 0.06 10.76
CA VAL A 91 26.92 0.24 9.46
C VAL A 91 26.95 -1.08 8.69
N GLY A 92 26.62 -1.01 7.41
CA GLY A 92 26.58 -2.18 6.54
C GLY A 92 25.70 -2.00 5.30
N ASN A 93 25.63 -3.06 4.49
CA ASN A 93 24.76 -3.13 3.33
C ASN A 93 23.46 -3.82 3.68
N TYR A 94 22.36 -3.27 3.17
CA TYR A 94 21.00 -3.68 3.49
C TYR A 94 20.12 -3.65 2.25
N TYR A 95 19.03 -4.41 2.27
CA TYR A 95 17.87 -4.19 1.40
C TYR A 95 16.61 -4.23 2.27
N LEU A 96 15.52 -3.66 1.76
CA LEU A 96 14.24 -3.71 2.46
C LEU A 96 13.16 -4.37 1.61
N LYS A 97 12.19 -4.96 2.30
CA LYS A 97 10.92 -5.41 1.73
C LYS A 97 9.80 -4.61 2.38
N ALA A 98 8.85 -4.16 1.58
CA ALA A 98 7.66 -3.47 2.06
C ALA A 98 6.43 -4.16 1.49
N TYR A 99 5.40 -4.39 2.31
CA TYR A 99 4.16 -5.01 1.87
C TYR A 99 2.98 -4.63 2.77
N ASN A 100 1.77 -4.70 2.24
CA ASN A 100 0.56 -4.43 3.01
C ASN A 100 -0.02 -5.70 3.68
N ALA A 101 -1.04 -5.53 4.52
CA ALA A 101 -1.68 -6.65 5.24
C ALA A 101 -2.22 -7.72 4.28
N ALA A 102 -2.81 -7.32 3.15
CA ALA A 102 -3.35 -8.26 2.15
C ALA A 102 -2.28 -9.23 1.61
N HIS A 103 -1.06 -8.73 1.37
CA HIS A 103 0.08 -9.58 1.00
C HIS A 103 0.46 -10.56 2.13
N ALA A 104 0.50 -10.09 3.37
CA ALA A 104 0.87 -10.92 4.52
C ALA A 104 -0.12 -12.08 4.75
N ASP A 105 -1.42 -11.80 4.52
CA ASP A 105 -2.50 -12.75 4.69
C ASP A 105 -2.67 -13.69 3.48
N GLY A 106 -2.02 -13.38 2.35
CA GLY A 106 -2.25 -14.06 1.07
C GLY A 106 -3.66 -13.80 0.51
N ASP A 107 -4.27 -12.68 0.88
CA ASP A 107 -5.63 -12.30 0.49
C ASP A 107 -5.62 -11.43 -0.77
N TYR A 108 -5.73 -12.08 -1.92
CA TYR A 108 -5.80 -11.42 -3.23
C TYR A 108 -7.18 -10.86 -3.58
N THR A 109 -8.17 -10.95 -2.68
CA THR A 109 -9.49 -10.31 -2.86
C THR A 109 -9.48 -8.81 -2.54
N ARG A 110 -8.31 -8.29 -2.14
CA ARG A 110 -8.02 -6.88 -1.87
C ARG A 110 -6.84 -6.42 -2.73
N ALA A 111 -6.56 -5.12 -2.76
CA ALA A 111 -5.33 -4.63 -3.39
C ALA A 111 -4.10 -5.17 -2.63
N VAL A 112 -3.22 -5.88 -3.33
CA VAL A 112 -2.00 -6.46 -2.77
C VAL A 112 -0.83 -5.62 -3.22
N TYR A 113 -0.07 -5.10 -2.26
CA TYR A 113 1.09 -4.27 -2.51
C TYR A 113 2.34 -4.92 -1.93
N CYS A 114 3.38 -5.10 -2.74
CA CYS A 114 4.68 -5.54 -2.24
C CYS A 114 5.85 -5.02 -3.09
N TYR A 115 7.00 -4.84 -2.44
CA TYR A 115 8.21 -4.27 -3.02
C TYR A 115 9.45 -4.83 -2.33
N GLN A 116 10.54 -4.95 -3.09
CA GLN A 116 11.88 -5.16 -2.58
C GLN A 116 12.82 -4.11 -3.17
N SER A 117 13.61 -3.45 -2.33
CA SER A 117 14.59 -2.47 -2.79
C SER A 117 15.82 -3.12 -3.41
N GLU A 118 16.56 -2.34 -4.18
CA GLU A 118 18.00 -2.58 -4.38
C GLU A 118 18.76 -2.47 -3.05
N VAL A 119 20.00 -2.96 -3.05
CA VAL A 119 20.87 -2.87 -1.88
C VAL A 119 21.31 -1.41 -1.67
N PHE A 120 21.30 -0.95 -0.43
CA PHE A 120 21.79 0.36 0.00
C PHE A 120 22.74 0.22 1.19
N THR A 121 23.61 1.21 1.39
CA THR A 121 24.62 1.19 2.45
C THR A 121 24.29 2.19 3.55
N ILE A 122 24.23 1.71 4.79
CA ILE A 122 24.19 2.54 6.00
C ILE A 122 25.62 2.93 6.39
N LYS A 123 25.85 4.24 6.54
CA LYS A 123 27.14 4.82 6.95
C LYS A 123 27.02 5.43 8.34
N GLU A 124 28.13 5.43 9.07
CA GLU A 124 28.22 5.98 10.42
C GLU A 124 27.86 7.47 10.41
N ASP A 125 27.06 7.89 11.40
CA ASP A 125 26.62 9.28 11.60
C ASP A 125 25.98 9.93 10.36
N TRP A 126 25.44 9.12 9.45
CA TRP A 126 24.82 9.57 8.20
C TRP A 126 23.37 9.10 8.07
N ILE A 127 22.56 9.93 7.40
CA ILE A 127 21.19 9.57 7.03
C ILE A 127 21.18 9.04 5.59
N THR A 128 20.79 7.78 5.45
CA THR A 128 20.61 7.12 4.15
C THR A 128 19.14 7.22 3.76
N TYR A 129 18.87 7.88 2.65
CA TYR A 129 17.53 8.08 2.13
C TYR A 129 17.16 6.98 1.15
N VAL A 130 16.06 6.29 1.41
CA VAL A 130 15.49 5.30 0.50
C VAL A 130 14.09 5.75 0.10
N ASN A 131 13.91 5.95 -1.20
CA ASN A 131 12.59 6.13 -1.80
C ASN A 131 12.14 4.78 -2.34
N ALA A 132 10.89 4.43 -2.07
CA ALA A 132 10.35 3.15 -2.48
C ALA A 132 8.93 3.34 -3.00
N TYR A 133 8.72 2.90 -4.23
CA TYR A 133 7.41 2.84 -4.86
C TYR A 133 6.89 1.42 -4.70
N VAL A 134 5.81 1.24 -3.95
CA VAL A 134 5.24 -0.09 -3.70
C VAL A 134 4.11 -0.34 -4.72
N PRO A 135 4.34 -1.16 -5.77
CA PRO A 135 3.32 -1.41 -6.78
C PRO A 135 2.23 -2.34 -6.26
N MET A 136 1.02 -2.19 -6.82
CA MET A 136 0.01 -3.24 -6.73
C MET A 136 0.46 -4.42 -7.60
N VAL A 137 0.51 -5.62 -7.04
CA VAL A 137 1.02 -6.81 -7.76
C VAL A 137 -0.09 -7.67 -8.35
N ASN A 138 -1.32 -7.53 -7.85
CA ASN A 138 -2.50 -8.17 -8.41
C ASN A 138 -3.21 -7.22 -9.39
N TYR A 139 -4.33 -7.65 -9.99
CA TYR A 139 -5.15 -6.78 -10.84
C TYR A 139 -6.57 -6.66 -10.28
N ALA A 140 -7.32 -5.68 -10.78
CA ALA A 140 -8.69 -5.48 -10.36
C ALA A 140 -9.62 -5.28 -11.57
N VAL A 141 -10.90 -5.58 -11.37
CA VAL A 141 -11.97 -5.29 -12.32
C VAL A 141 -13.02 -4.44 -11.61
N ARG A 142 -13.30 -3.26 -12.16
CA ARG A 142 -14.28 -2.29 -11.65
C ARG A 142 -15.49 -2.24 -12.56
N LEU A 143 -16.68 -2.24 -11.98
CA LEU A 143 -17.90 -1.88 -12.71
C LEU A 143 -17.99 -0.35 -12.78
N ALA A 144 -17.95 0.21 -13.98
CA ALA A 144 -17.97 1.66 -14.22
C ALA A 144 -19.08 2.04 -15.20
N LEU A 145 -20.33 1.91 -14.77
CA LEU A 145 -21.51 2.22 -15.58
C LEU A 145 -21.66 3.73 -15.81
N PRO A 146 -22.17 4.16 -16.98
CA PRO A 146 -22.46 5.57 -17.25
C PRO A 146 -23.37 6.19 -16.18
N ALA A 147 -23.21 7.48 -15.90
CA ALA A 147 -24.03 8.20 -14.92
C ALA A 147 -25.54 8.14 -15.22
N THR A 148 -25.92 7.93 -16.48
CA THR A 148 -27.31 7.80 -16.93
C THR A 148 -27.83 6.37 -16.91
N PHE A 149 -27.03 5.38 -16.47
CA PHE A 149 -27.42 3.96 -16.50
C PHE A 149 -28.73 3.72 -15.73
N ASP A 150 -28.81 4.27 -14.52
CA ASP A 150 -29.93 4.10 -13.60
C ASP A 150 -31.23 4.79 -14.08
N ILE A 151 -31.18 5.59 -15.14
CA ILE A 151 -32.38 6.17 -15.79
C ILE A 151 -33.11 5.11 -16.62
N PHE A 152 -32.37 4.18 -17.21
CA PHE A 152 -32.90 3.21 -18.17
C PHE A 152 -32.93 1.78 -17.63
N PHE A 153 -32.06 1.48 -16.68
CA PHE A 153 -31.83 0.14 -16.17
C PHE A 153 -31.63 0.13 -14.66
N THR A 154 -32.21 -0.86 -13.99
CA THR A 154 -31.85 -1.22 -12.62
C THR A 154 -30.81 -2.34 -12.67
N LEU A 155 -29.64 -2.14 -12.06
CA LEU A 155 -28.62 -3.17 -11.93
C LEU A 155 -29.14 -4.34 -11.08
N ASP A 156 -29.11 -5.55 -11.64
CA ASP A 156 -29.46 -6.79 -10.93
C ASP A 156 -28.17 -7.43 -10.39
N SER A 157 -27.17 -7.67 -11.25
CA SER A 157 -25.87 -8.19 -10.84
C SER A 157 -24.78 -7.91 -11.87
N PHE A 158 -23.53 -7.86 -11.41
CA PHE A 158 -22.35 -7.94 -12.26
C PHE A 158 -21.38 -9.00 -11.72
N THR A 159 -21.21 -10.10 -12.45
CA THR A 159 -20.35 -11.21 -12.04
C THR A 159 -19.09 -11.26 -12.89
N ILE A 160 -17.94 -11.38 -12.24
CA ILE A 160 -16.62 -11.53 -12.86
C ILE A 160 -16.11 -12.93 -12.52
N THR A 161 -15.57 -13.63 -13.51
CA THR A 161 -15.01 -14.98 -13.37
C THR A 161 -13.55 -14.97 -13.83
N ALA A 162 -12.65 -15.38 -12.93
CA ALA A 162 -11.21 -15.45 -13.19
C ALA A 162 -10.58 -16.55 -12.30
N GLY A 163 -9.53 -17.22 -12.80
CA GLY A 163 -8.74 -18.18 -12.00
C GLY A 163 -9.55 -19.33 -11.39
N GLY A 164 -10.71 -19.69 -11.97
CA GLY A 164 -11.61 -20.73 -11.45
C GLY A 164 -12.60 -20.26 -10.37
N GLY A 165 -12.56 -18.99 -9.96
CA GLY A 165 -13.49 -18.37 -9.01
C GLY A 165 -14.43 -17.34 -9.67
N SER A 166 -15.43 -16.88 -8.93
CA SER A 166 -16.31 -15.79 -9.38
C SER A 166 -16.64 -14.82 -8.24
N VAL A 167 -16.71 -13.54 -8.56
CA VAL A 167 -17.08 -12.45 -7.64
C VAL A 167 -18.26 -11.69 -8.25
N SER A 168 -19.29 -11.47 -7.45
CA SER A 168 -20.45 -10.66 -7.84
C SER A 168 -20.40 -9.30 -7.16
N LEU A 169 -20.51 -8.26 -7.98
CA LEU A 169 -20.67 -6.86 -7.57
C LEU A 169 -22.13 -6.47 -7.75
N SER A 170 -22.65 -5.70 -6.81
CA SER A 170 -24.06 -5.30 -6.75
C SER A 170 -24.26 -3.81 -6.96
N ARG A 171 -23.17 -3.02 -7.06
CA ARG A 171 -23.25 -1.56 -7.23
C ARG A 171 -22.25 -1.05 -8.25
N ASN A 172 -22.63 0.02 -8.94
CA ASN A 172 -21.70 0.78 -9.78
C ASN A 172 -20.55 1.34 -8.93
N GLY A 173 -19.33 1.29 -9.46
CA GLY A 173 -18.10 1.72 -8.78
C GLY A 173 -17.43 0.67 -7.90
N GLU A 174 -18.10 -0.46 -7.62
CA GLU A 174 -17.46 -1.57 -6.90
C GLU A 174 -16.32 -2.19 -7.72
N THR A 175 -15.34 -2.75 -7.02
CA THR A 175 -14.11 -3.30 -7.59
C THR A 175 -13.82 -4.66 -6.96
N ALA A 176 -13.54 -5.66 -7.80
CA ALA A 176 -13.07 -6.97 -7.38
C ALA A 176 -11.59 -7.14 -7.73
N TYR A 177 -10.81 -7.77 -6.85
CA TYR A 177 -9.38 -8.00 -7.04
C TYR A 177 -9.12 -9.48 -7.30
N PHE A 178 -8.12 -9.74 -8.13
CA PHE A 178 -7.76 -11.07 -8.58
C PHE A 178 -6.25 -11.20 -8.70
N ASP A 179 -5.73 -12.36 -8.31
CA ASP A 179 -4.33 -12.71 -8.52
C ASP A 179 -3.99 -12.78 -10.01
N ILE A 180 -2.73 -12.52 -10.36
CA ILE A 180 -2.26 -12.59 -11.75
C ILE A 180 -2.18 -14.06 -12.17
N PRO A 181 -2.91 -14.47 -13.22
CA PRO A 181 -2.94 -15.87 -13.62
C PRO A 181 -1.55 -16.36 -14.05
N THR A 182 -1.11 -17.51 -13.54
CA THR A 182 0.16 -18.16 -13.93
C THR A 182 0.04 -18.92 -15.25
N SER A 183 -1.17 -19.28 -15.66
CA SER A 183 -1.48 -19.85 -16.97
C SER A 183 -2.96 -19.66 -17.29
N THR A 184 -3.27 -19.30 -18.54
CA THR A 184 -4.58 -18.82 -19.06
C THR A 184 -4.99 -17.44 -18.56
N THR A 185 -5.56 -16.66 -19.47
CA THR A 185 -5.07 -15.29 -19.72
C THR A 185 -6.18 -14.26 -19.76
N ALA A 186 -7.41 -14.68 -19.43
CA ALA A 186 -8.60 -13.85 -19.52
C ALA A 186 -9.52 -13.98 -18.30
N PHE A 187 -10.20 -12.89 -17.99
CA PHE A 187 -11.38 -12.89 -17.14
C PHE A 187 -12.62 -12.72 -18.01
N SER A 188 -13.72 -13.35 -17.61
CA SER A 188 -15.03 -13.12 -18.21
C SER A 188 -15.92 -12.34 -17.26
N TYR A 189 -16.91 -11.65 -17.80
CA TYR A 189 -17.84 -10.86 -17.00
C TYR A 189 -19.26 -10.94 -17.57
N THR A 190 -20.24 -10.81 -16.69
CA THR A 190 -21.67 -10.83 -17.01
C THR A 190 -22.37 -9.72 -16.25
N LEU A 191 -22.98 -8.77 -16.97
CA LEU A 191 -23.89 -7.76 -16.42
C LEU A 191 -25.33 -8.21 -16.65
N THR A 192 -26.13 -8.22 -15.60
CA THR A 192 -27.58 -8.39 -15.69
C THR A 192 -28.27 -7.14 -15.15
N ALA A 193 -29.22 -6.61 -15.90
CA ALA A 193 -30.00 -5.45 -15.52
C ALA A 193 -31.46 -5.58 -15.98
N ILE A 194 -32.35 -4.79 -15.40
CA ILE A 194 -33.79 -4.79 -15.70
C ILE A 194 -34.15 -3.42 -16.27
N ASN A 195 -34.74 -3.37 -17.46
CA ASN A 195 -35.18 -2.11 -18.06
C ASN A 195 -36.48 -1.58 -17.42
N ASN A 196 -36.91 -0.37 -17.79
CA ASN A 196 -38.12 0.25 -17.26
C ASN A 196 -39.43 -0.50 -17.60
N ASP A 197 -39.41 -1.37 -18.60
CA ASP A 197 -40.53 -2.24 -18.97
C ASP A 197 -40.56 -3.56 -18.17
N GLY A 198 -39.59 -3.75 -17.26
CA GLY A 198 -39.47 -4.95 -16.43
C GLY A 198 -38.79 -6.13 -17.13
N GLU A 199 -38.21 -5.92 -18.31
CA GLU A 199 -37.50 -6.96 -19.06
C GLU A 199 -36.05 -7.07 -18.59
N ARG A 200 -35.60 -8.31 -18.38
CA ARG A 200 -34.22 -8.61 -18.00
C ARG A 200 -33.32 -8.63 -19.24
N GLN A 201 -32.22 -7.89 -19.16
CA GLN A 201 -31.14 -7.89 -20.15
C GLN A 201 -29.86 -8.45 -19.54
N THR A 202 -29.14 -9.22 -20.35
CA THR A 202 -27.86 -9.83 -19.96
C THR A 202 -26.82 -9.55 -21.02
N HIS A 203 -25.70 -8.98 -20.60
CA HIS A 203 -24.54 -8.71 -21.44
C HIS A 203 -23.33 -9.44 -20.89
N THR A 204 -22.59 -10.11 -21.77
CA THR A 204 -21.40 -10.85 -21.40
C THR A 204 -20.20 -10.37 -22.20
N GLY A 205 -19.00 -10.58 -21.66
CA GLY A 205 -17.76 -10.31 -22.37
C GLY A 205 -16.58 -11.03 -21.74
N THR A 206 -15.44 -10.85 -22.37
CA THR A 206 -14.18 -11.45 -21.94
C THR A 206 -13.05 -10.51 -22.30
N TYR A 207 -12.08 -10.38 -21.40
CA TYR A 207 -10.89 -9.56 -21.62
C TYR A 207 -9.66 -10.36 -21.22
N GLY A 208 -8.60 -10.26 -22.02
CA GLY A 208 -7.41 -11.10 -21.86
C GLY A 208 -7.26 -12.14 -22.97
N TYR A 209 -6.15 -12.88 -23.04
CA TYR A 209 -5.98 -13.85 -24.13
C TYR A 209 -6.92 -15.06 -24.02
N ARG A 210 -7.51 -15.43 -25.16
CA ARG A 210 -7.89 -16.82 -25.52
C ARG A 210 -6.74 -17.39 -26.37
N THR A 211 -6.31 -18.61 -26.09
CA THR A 211 -5.05 -19.21 -26.56
C THR A 211 -4.98 -19.57 -28.05
N ASN A 212 -5.66 -18.85 -28.94
CA ASN A 212 -5.76 -19.25 -30.35
C ASN A 212 -6.11 -18.17 -31.40
N ASP A 213 -6.26 -16.88 -31.04
CA ASP A 213 -6.49 -15.81 -32.04
C ASP A 213 -5.49 -14.66 -31.88
N VAL A 214 -4.78 -14.33 -32.97
CA VAL A 214 -3.63 -13.40 -33.01
C VAL A 214 -4.02 -11.93 -33.21
N GLU A 215 -5.31 -11.58 -33.36
CA GLU A 215 -5.65 -10.23 -33.85
C GLU A 215 -5.93 -9.12 -32.81
N ALA A 216 -5.86 -9.38 -31.50
CA ALA A 216 -5.73 -8.31 -30.50
C ALA A 216 -5.29 -8.87 -29.14
N SER A 217 -4.00 -9.19 -29.01
CA SER A 217 -3.41 -9.60 -27.73
C SER A 217 -3.57 -8.48 -26.69
N ARG A 218 -4.46 -8.67 -25.70
CA ARG A 218 -4.56 -7.81 -24.51
C ARG A 218 -4.12 -8.65 -23.32
N GLU A 219 -2.89 -8.47 -22.86
CA GLU A 219 -2.39 -9.16 -21.68
C GLU A 219 -2.91 -8.49 -20.41
N ILE A 220 -3.34 -9.29 -19.42
CA ILE A 220 -3.68 -8.77 -18.10
C ILE A 220 -2.38 -8.34 -17.40
N GLN A 221 -2.18 -7.05 -17.25
CA GLN A 221 -1.05 -6.45 -16.55
C GLN A 221 -1.25 -6.40 -15.03
N PRO A 222 -0.21 -6.68 -14.23
CA PRO A 222 -0.22 -6.42 -12.79
C PRO A 222 -0.40 -4.94 -12.52
N GLY A 223 -1.00 -4.63 -11.36
CA GLY A 223 -1.20 -3.26 -10.94
C GLY A 223 -2.13 -2.46 -11.84
N THR A 224 -3.05 -3.13 -12.55
CA THR A 224 -4.04 -2.51 -13.45
C THR A 224 -5.46 -2.71 -12.93
N VAL A 225 -6.29 -1.66 -13.04
CA VAL A 225 -7.73 -1.73 -12.77
C VAL A 225 -8.45 -1.67 -14.12
N TYR A 226 -9.09 -2.77 -14.52
CA TYR A 226 -9.89 -2.84 -15.74
C TYR A 226 -11.31 -2.36 -15.45
N GLU A 227 -11.73 -1.29 -16.09
CA GLU A 227 -13.09 -0.78 -16.02
C GLU A 227 -13.98 -1.42 -17.06
N VAL A 228 -15.00 -2.14 -16.59
CA VAL A 228 -16.06 -2.64 -17.46
C VAL A 228 -17.21 -1.64 -17.44
N THR A 229 -17.53 -1.09 -18.60
CA THR A 229 -18.59 -0.09 -18.78
C THR A 229 -19.61 -0.55 -19.82
N TYR A 230 -20.78 0.08 -19.82
CA TYR A 230 -21.83 -0.16 -20.81
C TYR A 230 -21.88 0.99 -21.82
N SER A 231 -21.76 0.67 -23.10
CA SER A 231 -21.83 1.64 -24.18
C SER A 231 -23.22 1.66 -24.80
N TYR A 232 -23.91 2.80 -24.74
CA TYR A 232 -25.20 2.97 -25.41
C TYR A 232 -25.09 2.97 -26.94
N VAL A 233 -23.91 3.29 -27.48
CA VAL A 233 -23.67 3.37 -28.92
C VAL A 233 -23.60 1.96 -29.51
N THR A 234 -22.82 1.08 -28.87
CA THR A 234 -22.62 -0.30 -29.33
C THR A 234 -23.63 -1.26 -28.71
N GLN A 235 -24.33 -0.84 -27.64
CA GLN A 235 -25.22 -1.67 -26.81
C GLN A 235 -24.50 -2.90 -26.24
N GLN A 236 -23.20 -2.75 -25.97
CA GLN A 236 -22.31 -3.80 -25.48
C GLN A 236 -21.50 -3.32 -24.29
N LEU A 237 -20.90 -4.29 -23.60
CA LEU A 237 -19.92 -4.02 -22.56
C LEU A 237 -18.54 -3.82 -23.18
N GLU A 238 -17.85 -2.79 -22.72
CA GLU A 238 -16.51 -2.43 -23.17
C GLU A 238 -15.56 -2.45 -21.96
N VAL A 239 -14.31 -2.85 -22.20
CA VAL A 239 -13.26 -2.80 -21.18
C VAL A 239 -12.28 -1.71 -21.52
N ASN A 240 -12.13 -0.78 -20.60
CA ASN A 240 -11.08 0.22 -20.58
C ASN A 240 -10.05 -0.21 -19.55
N ASN A 241 -8.77 -0.13 -19.88
CA ASN A 241 -7.73 -0.04 -18.89
C ASN A 241 -7.25 1.38 -18.90
#